data_AF-A0A369L3A6-F1
#
_entry.id   AF-A0A369L3A6-F1
#
_cell.length_a   1.000
_cell.length_b   1.000
_cell.length_c   1.000
_cell.angle_alpha   90.00
_cell.angle_beta   90.00
_cell.angle_gamma   90.00
#
_symmetry.space_group_name_H-M   'P 1'
#
loop_
_entity.id
_entity.type
_entity.pdbx_description
1 polymer ?
#
loop_
_entity_poly.entity_id
_entity_poly.type
_entity_poly.pdbx_seq_one_letter_code
_entity_poly.pdbx_strand_id
1 'polypeptide(L)'
;MRDLSDPNMADHSVTHLSPEQQARWIVERITPWSGSEDAAWAWYRSYPIAALGGRTAQQLVEDGHADDLLEYLSLADRGGYA
;
A
#
# COMPACT_ATOMS: atom_id res chain seq x y z
N MET A 1 25.58 -1.88 4.10
CA MET A 1 25.10 -2.32 2.79
C MET A 1 23.87 -3.18 3.07
N ARG A 2 22.69 -2.57 3.04
CA ARG A 2 21.43 -3.22 3.41
C ARG A 2 20.93 -3.94 2.16
N ASP A 3 20.86 -5.25 2.26
CA ASP A 3 20.36 -6.14 1.21
C ASP A 3 18.88 -5.85 1.00
N LEU A 4 18.51 -5.51 -0.24
CA LEU A 4 17.15 -5.14 -0.65
C LEU A 4 16.46 -6.30 -1.41
N SER A 5 16.94 -7.54 -1.23
CA SER A 5 16.58 -8.67 -2.09
C SER A 5 15.75 -9.77 -1.41
N ASP A 6 15.13 -9.48 -0.27
CA ASP A 6 14.21 -10.40 0.40
C ASP A 6 12.74 -10.11 0.01
N PRO A 7 12.14 -10.79 -0.99
CA PRO A 7 10.76 -10.59 -1.43
C PRO A 7 9.70 -11.12 -0.45
N ASN A 8 10.08 -11.58 0.75
CA ASN A 8 9.19 -12.19 1.73
C ASN A 8 9.47 -11.71 3.18
N MET A 9 9.64 -10.39 3.36
CA MET A 9 9.84 -9.77 4.69
C MET A 9 9.08 -8.42 4.78
N ALA A 10 7.83 -8.36 4.32
CA ALA A 10 7.41 -7.20 3.53
C ALA A 10 6.36 -6.23 4.10
N ASP A 11 5.77 -6.42 5.29
CA ASP A 11 4.72 -5.49 5.79
C ASP A 11 5.28 -4.40 6.73
N HIS A 12 5.77 -4.77 7.92
CA HIS A 12 6.26 -3.78 8.91
C HIS A 12 7.59 -3.09 8.57
N SER A 13 8.32 -3.53 7.55
CA SER A 13 9.54 -2.83 7.09
C SER A 13 9.21 -1.62 6.23
N VAL A 14 8.05 -1.63 5.56
CA VAL A 14 7.60 -0.55 4.67
C VAL A 14 7.38 0.73 5.47
N THR A 15 6.88 0.64 6.70
CA THR A 15 6.62 1.79 7.59
C THR A 15 7.88 2.60 7.92
N HIS A 16 9.08 2.01 7.79
CA HIS A 16 10.36 2.70 8.01
C HIS A 16 10.98 3.33 6.76
N LEU A 17 10.40 3.09 5.57
CA LEU A 17 10.87 3.67 4.32
C LEU A 17 10.38 5.11 4.16
N SER A 18 11.02 5.88 3.26
CA SER A 18 10.52 7.19 2.86
C SER A 18 9.10 7.07 2.28
N PRO A 19 8.21 8.08 2.44
CA PRO A 19 6.83 8.02 1.96
C PRO A 19 6.72 7.76 0.45
N GLU A 20 7.67 8.26 -0.34
CA GLU A 20 7.78 7.96 -1.77
C GLU A 20 8.05 6.47 -2.09
N GLN A 21 8.78 5.77 -1.22
CA GLN A 21 9.08 4.35 -1.35
C GLN A 21 7.90 3.50 -0.87
N GLN A 22 7.23 3.94 0.19
CA GLN A 22 5.98 3.34 0.66
C GLN A 22 4.92 3.37 -0.45
N ALA A 23 4.72 4.54 -1.07
CA ALA A 23 3.79 4.72 -2.17
C ALA A 23 4.07 3.75 -3.33
N ARG A 24 5.34 3.64 -3.75
CA ARG A 24 5.74 2.70 -4.79
C ARG A 24 5.45 1.25 -4.43
N TRP A 25 5.81 0.83 -3.22
CA TRP A 25 5.56 -0.52 -2.75
C TRP A 25 4.06 -0.86 -2.72
N ILE A 26 3.23 0.08 -2.23
CA ILE A 26 1.77 -0.07 -2.21
C ILE A 26 1.22 -0.19 -3.63
N VAL A 27 1.68 0.67 -4.53
CA VAL A 27 1.28 0.66 -5.95
C VAL A 27 1.64 -0.67 -6.62
N GLU A 28 2.86 -1.18 -6.42
CA GLU A 28 3.28 -2.49 -6.93
C GLU A 28 2.38 -3.61 -6.41
N ARG A 29 2.00 -3.56 -5.12
CA ARG A 29 1.12 -4.55 -4.50
C ARG A 29 -0.29 -4.54 -5.07
N ILE A 30 -0.87 -3.37 -5.34
CA ILE A 30 -2.24 -3.25 -5.88
C ILE A 30 -2.29 -3.26 -7.41
N THR A 31 -1.15 -3.16 -8.10
CA THR A 31 -1.06 -3.27 -9.58
C THR A 31 -1.76 -4.51 -10.15
N PRO A 32 -1.62 -5.73 -9.58
CA PRO A 32 -2.40 -6.88 -10.05
C PRO A 32 -3.93 -6.70 -9.89
N TRP A 33 -4.38 -5.88 -8.94
CA TRP A 33 -5.81 -5.61 -8.69
C TRP A 33 -6.37 -4.50 -9.56
N SER A 34 -5.57 -3.46 -9.82
CA SER A 34 -5.94 -2.32 -10.65
C SER A 34 -5.81 -2.60 -12.15
N GLY A 35 -5.06 -3.64 -12.52
CA GLY A 35 -4.79 -4.05 -13.90
C GLY A 35 -3.67 -3.26 -14.59
N SER A 36 -3.15 -2.19 -13.99
CA SER A 36 -2.03 -1.39 -14.50
C SER A 36 -1.45 -0.49 -13.42
N GLU A 37 -0.17 -0.14 -13.54
CA GLU A 37 0.53 0.76 -12.60
C GLU A 37 -0.15 2.15 -12.55
N ASP A 38 -0.58 2.70 -13.69
CA ASP A 38 -1.28 3.99 -13.75
C ASP A 38 -2.63 3.95 -13.00
N ALA A 39 -3.39 2.85 -13.17
CA ALA A 39 -4.63 2.62 -12.45
C ALA A 39 -4.39 2.43 -10.94
N ALA A 40 -3.28 1.80 -10.55
CA ALA A 40 -2.87 1.67 -9.15
C ALA A 40 -2.54 3.04 -8.54
N TRP A 41 -1.79 3.87 -9.25
CA TRP A 41 -1.53 5.25 -8.83
C TRP A 41 -2.80 6.10 -8.75
N ALA A 42 -3.74 5.93 -9.69
CA ALA A 42 -5.02 6.59 -9.67
C ALA A 42 -5.83 6.19 -8.43
N TRP A 43 -5.88 4.88 -8.11
CA TRP A 43 -6.51 4.37 -6.89
C TRP A 43 -5.85 4.94 -5.62
N TYR A 44 -4.52 4.89 -5.55
CA TYR A 44 -3.74 5.35 -4.41
C TYR A 44 -4.04 6.80 -4.02
N ARG A 45 -4.25 7.67 -5.02
CA ARG A 45 -4.52 9.10 -4.82
C ARG A 45 -6.00 9.46 -4.75
N SER A 46 -6.88 8.68 -5.38
CA SER A 46 -8.28 9.08 -5.63
C SER A 46 -9.30 8.25 -4.86
N TYR A 47 -8.92 7.09 -4.31
CA TYR A 47 -9.85 6.18 -3.63
C TYR A 47 -9.87 6.44 -2.12
N PRO A 48 -10.97 7.00 -1.56
CA PRO A 48 -11.12 7.16 -0.12
C PRO A 48 -11.44 5.81 0.53
N ILE A 49 -10.64 5.41 1.51
CA ILE A 49 -10.81 4.15 2.23
C ILE A 49 -11.74 4.40 3.41
N ALA A 50 -13.01 4.04 3.27
CA ALA A 50 -14.04 4.25 4.31
C ALA A 50 -13.66 3.61 5.66
N ALA A 51 -13.00 2.45 5.64
CA ALA A 51 -12.51 1.77 6.85
C ALA A 51 -11.46 2.58 7.62
N LEU A 52 -10.72 3.47 6.94
CA LEU A 52 -9.65 4.30 7.49
C LEU A 52 -10.07 5.77 7.60
N GLY A 53 -11.35 6.00 7.90
CA GLY A 53 -11.90 7.35 8.07
C GLY A 53 -12.11 8.13 6.78
N GLY A 54 -12.19 7.44 5.63
CA GLY A 54 -12.42 8.06 4.32
C GLY A 54 -11.17 8.75 3.75
N ARG A 55 -9.99 8.46 4.29
CA ARG A 55 -8.71 8.96 3.80
C ARG A 55 -8.22 8.16 2.61
N THR A 56 -7.49 8.81 1.71
CA THR A 56 -6.83 8.10 0.59
C THR A 56 -5.55 7.41 1.07
N ALA A 57 -5.08 6.42 0.31
CA ALA A 57 -3.82 5.75 0.61
C ALA A 57 -2.64 6.73 0.69
N GLN A 58 -2.64 7.75 -0.18
CA GLN A 58 -1.65 8.84 -0.12
C GLN A 58 -1.67 9.55 1.23
N GLN A 59 -2.84 9.98 1.69
CA GLN A 59 -2.95 10.71 2.96
C GLN A 59 -2.49 9.85 4.14
N LEU A 60 -2.79 8.55 4.13
CA LEU A 60 -2.36 7.63 5.19
C LEU A 60 -0.84 7.50 5.23
N VAL A 61 -0.19 7.38 4.07
CA VAL A 61 1.28 7.35 3.97
C VAL A 61 1.90 8.67 4.42
N GLU A 62 1.33 9.81 4.01
CA GLU A 62 1.82 11.14 4.41
C GLU A 62 1.65 11.42 5.91
N ASP A 63 0.56 10.94 6.52
CA ASP A 63 0.30 11.06 7.96
C ASP A 63 1.02 9.99 8.82
N GLY A 64 1.77 9.07 8.20
CA GLY A 64 2.48 8.00 8.92
C GLY A 64 1.61 6.81 9.35
N HIS A 65 0.37 6.74 8.86
CA HIS A 65 -0.59 5.65 9.03
C HIS A 65 -0.48 4.59 7.92
N ALA A 66 0.73 4.35 7.42
CA ALA A 66 0.96 3.32 6.41
C ALA A 66 0.66 1.91 6.95
N ASP A 67 0.85 1.66 8.25
CA ASP A 67 0.59 0.36 8.89
C ASP A 67 -0.90 -0.02 8.80
N ASP A 68 -1.82 0.92 9.11
CA ASP A 68 -3.27 0.73 8.99
C ASP A 68 -3.69 0.39 7.54
N LEU A 69 -3.04 1.03 6.56
CA LEU A 69 -3.27 0.78 5.14
C LEU A 69 -2.78 -0.61 4.73
N LEU A 70 -1.61 -1.02 5.19
CA LEU A 70 -1.04 -2.33 4.90
C LEU A 70 -1.86 -3.46 5.53
N GLU A 71 -2.37 -3.26 6.75
CA GLU A 71 -3.31 -4.18 7.37
C GLU A 71 -4.60 -4.30 6.56
N TYR A 72 -5.16 -3.17 6.10
CA TYR A 72 -6.32 -3.16 5.21
C TYR A 72 -6.07 -3.93 3.91
N LEU A 73 -4.93 -3.72 3.25
CA LEU A 73 -4.55 -4.44 2.04
C LEU A 73 -4.30 -5.93 2.30
N SER A 74 -3.70 -6.27 3.44
CA SER A 74 -3.52 -7.66 3.87
C SER A 74 -4.85 -8.36 4.15
N LEU A 75 -5.83 -7.64 4.70
CA LEU A 75 -7.20 -8.14 4.87
C LEU A 75 -7.90 -8.32 3.53
N ALA A 76 -7.74 -7.39 2.59
CA ALA A 76 -8.30 -7.49 1.23
C ALA A 76 -7.73 -8.70 0.47
N ASP A 77 -6.42 -8.96 0.61
CA ASP A 77 -5.76 -10.13 0.03
C ASP A 77 -6.28 -11.45 0.63
N ARG A 78 -6.44 -11.50 1.97
CA ARG A 78 -7.00 -12.66 2.70
C ARG A 78 -8.49 -12.87 2.46
N GLY A 79 -9.22 -11.81 2.10
CA GLY A 79 -10.67 -11.81 1.85
C GLY A 79 -11.07 -12.49 0.54
N GLY A 80 -10.10 -12.85 -0.29
CA GLY A 80 -10.30 -13.67 -1.48
C GLY A 80 -10.68 -12.85 -2.71
N TYR A 81 -9.74 -12.74 -3.63
CA TYR A 81 -10.06 -13.03 -5.02
C TYR A 81 -10.40 -14.53 -5.09
N ALA A 82 -11.70 -14.84 -5.03
CA ALA A 82 -12.28 -16.11 -5.44
C ALA A 82 -13.24 -15.86 -6.61
#